data_AF-G7PXB7-F1
#
_entry.id   AF-G7PXB7-F1
#
_cell.length_a   1.000
_cell.length_b   1.000
_cell.length_c   1.000
_cell.angle_alpha   90.00
_cell.angle_beta   90.00
_cell.angle_gamma   90.00
#
_symmetry.space_group_name_H-M   'P 1'
#
loop_
_entity.id
_entity.type
_entity.pdbx_description
1 polymer ?
#
loop_
_entity_poly.entity_id
_entity_poly.type
_entity_poly.pdbx_seq_one_letter_code
_entity_poly.pdbx_strand_id
1 'polypeptide(L)'
;MTKTDPAPMAPPPRGEEEEEEEEDEPVPEAPSPTQERRQKPVVHPSAPAPLPKDYAFTFFDPNDPACQEILFDPQTTIPELFAIVRQWVPQVQHKIDVIGNEILRRGCHVNDRDGLTDMTLLHYACKAGAHGVGDPGSRLSQQLLALGADVTLRSRWTNMNALHYAAYFDVPDLVRVLLKGARPRVVNSTCSDFNHGSALHIAASSLCLGAAKCLLEHGANPALRNRKGQVPAEVVPDPMDMSLDKAEAALVAKELRTLLEEAVPLSCALPKVTPNLQTPKQSWKC
;
A
#
# COMPACT_ATOMS: atom_id res chain seq x y z
N MET A 1 -39.90 80.88 -21.03
CA MET A 1 -39.85 81.41 -19.66
C MET A 1 -40.09 80.29 -18.67
N THR A 2 -39.14 80.14 -17.77
CA THR A 2 -39.05 79.36 -16.52
C THR A 2 -40.35 78.95 -15.83
N LYS A 3 -40.40 77.70 -15.35
CA LYS A 3 -40.77 77.36 -13.96
C LYS A 3 -40.26 75.95 -13.59
N THR A 4 -39.63 75.88 -12.43
CA THR A 4 -38.95 74.75 -11.80
C THR A 4 -39.81 74.13 -10.69
N ASP A 5 -39.62 72.80 -10.49
CA ASP A 5 -39.73 71.96 -9.27
C ASP A 5 -41.12 71.68 -8.64
N PRO A 6 -41.34 70.53 -7.92
CA PRO A 6 -40.37 69.71 -7.16
C PRO A 6 -40.49 68.16 -7.28
N ALA A 7 -39.51 67.44 -6.70
CA ALA A 7 -39.49 65.97 -6.56
C ALA A 7 -40.32 65.46 -5.36
N PRO A 8 -40.77 64.18 -5.39
CA PRO A 8 -40.80 63.43 -4.13
C PRO A 8 -40.35 61.96 -4.23
N MET A 9 -39.51 61.61 -3.25
CA MET A 9 -39.38 60.36 -2.47
C MET A 9 -39.58 58.98 -3.11
N ALA A 10 -38.55 58.16 -2.90
CA ALA A 10 -38.51 56.74 -3.21
C ALA A 10 -39.61 55.93 -2.50
N PRO A 11 -40.19 54.90 -3.15
CA PRO A 11 -41.00 53.89 -2.48
C PRO A 11 -40.10 52.94 -1.65
N PRO A 12 -40.64 52.32 -0.58
CA PRO A 12 -39.89 51.44 0.32
C PRO A 12 -39.44 50.15 -0.37
N PRO A 13 -38.42 49.45 0.16
CA PRO A 13 -38.00 48.16 -0.38
C PRO A 13 -39.16 47.16 -0.31
N ARG A 14 -39.44 46.49 -1.44
CA ARG A 14 -40.29 45.29 -1.45
C ARG A 14 -39.58 44.20 -0.66
N GLY A 15 -40.36 43.54 0.18
CA GLY A 15 -39.90 42.50 1.09
C GLY A 15 -39.10 41.41 0.40
N GLU A 16 -38.19 40.85 1.19
CA GLU A 16 -37.46 39.63 0.93
C GLU A 16 -38.45 38.56 0.45
N GLU A 17 -38.29 38.11 -0.79
CA GLU A 17 -38.91 36.89 -1.26
C GLU A 17 -38.19 35.75 -0.53
N GLU A 18 -38.89 35.13 0.42
CA GLU A 18 -38.49 33.89 1.06
C GLU A 18 -38.40 32.82 -0.04
N GLU A 19 -37.17 32.51 -0.48
CA GLU A 19 -36.93 31.31 -1.28
C GLU A 19 -37.16 30.10 -0.39
N GLU A 20 -38.24 29.39 -0.66
CA GLU A 20 -38.64 28.14 -0.01
C GLU A 20 -37.48 27.13 -0.10
N GLU A 21 -36.98 26.69 1.05
CA GLU A 21 -36.06 25.56 1.14
C GLU A 21 -36.80 24.30 0.66
N GLU A 22 -36.46 23.79 -0.53
CA GLU A 22 -36.84 22.43 -0.92
C GLU A 22 -36.13 21.44 0.01
N GLU A 23 -36.89 20.90 0.97
CA GLU A 23 -36.52 19.74 1.78
C GLU A 23 -36.34 18.53 0.84
N ASP A 24 -35.10 18.22 0.47
CA ASP A 24 -34.77 17.01 -0.28
C ASP A 24 -34.89 15.79 0.66
N GLU A 25 -35.96 15.03 0.45
CA GLU A 25 -36.33 13.79 1.15
C GLU A 25 -35.14 12.81 1.30
N PRO A 26 -34.99 12.12 2.45
CA PRO A 26 -33.90 11.18 2.64
C PRO A 26 -34.07 9.98 1.70
N VAL A 27 -33.13 9.84 0.77
CA VAL A 27 -33.01 8.68 -0.11
C VAL A 27 -32.96 7.41 0.75
N PRO A 28 -33.83 6.40 0.50
CA PRO A 28 -33.88 5.20 1.34
C PRO A 28 -32.57 4.42 1.21
N GLU A 29 -31.85 4.28 2.32
CA GLU A 29 -30.72 3.38 2.44
C GLU A 29 -31.15 1.96 2.01
N ALA A 30 -30.54 1.45 0.93
CA ALA A 30 -30.69 0.05 0.57
C ALA A 30 -29.96 -0.81 1.63
N PRO A 31 -30.65 -1.71 2.36
CA PRO A 31 -29.98 -2.59 3.30
C PRO A 31 -29.30 -3.70 2.48
N SER A 32 -28.00 -3.57 2.25
CA SER A 32 -27.18 -4.72 1.88
C SER A 32 -26.91 -5.52 3.16
N PRO A 33 -27.12 -6.85 3.20
CA PRO A 33 -26.65 -7.62 4.33
C PRO A 33 -25.13 -7.54 4.30
N THR A 34 -24.54 -6.67 5.11
CA THR A 34 -23.12 -6.75 5.43
C THR A 34 -22.96 -8.10 6.11
N GLN A 35 -22.55 -9.12 5.35
CA GLN A 35 -21.99 -10.32 5.95
C GLN A 35 -20.98 -9.82 6.98
N GLU A 36 -21.25 -10.09 8.26
CA GLU A 36 -20.35 -9.68 9.32
C GLU A 36 -18.99 -10.26 8.98
N ARG A 37 -18.02 -9.37 8.75
CA ARG A 37 -16.66 -9.81 8.43
C ARG A 37 -16.19 -10.67 9.58
N ARG A 38 -15.69 -11.85 9.23
CA ARG A 38 -15.15 -12.77 10.23
C ARG A 38 -14.08 -12.04 11.05
N GLN A 39 -14.24 -12.01 12.36
CA GLN A 39 -13.37 -11.23 13.26
C GLN A 39 -11.95 -11.81 13.44
N LYS A 40 -11.74 -13.06 13.01
CA LYS A 40 -10.44 -13.75 13.14
C LYS A 40 -9.87 -14.05 11.75
N PRO A 41 -8.57 -13.76 11.52
CA PRO A 41 -7.90 -14.15 10.28
C PRO A 41 -7.73 -15.66 10.19
N VAL A 42 -7.73 -16.20 8.97
CA VAL A 42 -7.39 -17.60 8.68
C VAL A 42 -6.34 -17.68 7.58
N VAL A 43 -5.77 -18.88 7.43
CA VAL A 43 -5.01 -19.25 6.24
C VAL A 43 -5.94 -20.08 5.36
N HIS A 44 -6.21 -19.60 4.16
CA HIS A 44 -7.02 -20.32 3.18
C HIS A 44 -6.23 -21.51 2.62
N PRO A 45 -6.86 -22.64 2.25
CA PRO A 45 -6.16 -23.68 1.51
C PRO A 45 -5.67 -23.15 0.16
N SER A 46 -4.64 -23.78 -0.41
CA SER A 46 -4.20 -23.45 -1.78
C SER A 46 -5.19 -24.03 -2.80
N ALA A 47 -5.55 -23.21 -3.80
CA ALA A 47 -6.32 -23.64 -4.97
C ALA A 47 -5.59 -23.25 -6.27
N PRO A 48 -5.90 -23.90 -7.41
CA PRO A 48 -5.54 -23.41 -8.74
C PRO A 48 -6.38 -22.18 -9.11
N ALA A 49 -5.89 -21.38 -10.06
CA ALA A 49 -6.72 -20.31 -10.63
C ALA A 49 -7.80 -20.95 -11.52
N PRO A 50 -9.08 -20.58 -11.36
CA PRO A 50 -10.15 -21.11 -12.18
C PRO A 50 -10.00 -20.55 -13.59
N LEU A 51 -10.22 -21.36 -14.63
CA LEU A 51 -10.11 -20.94 -16.03
C LEU A 51 -11.35 -21.39 -16.82
N PRO A 52 -11.76 -20.66 -17.87
CA PRO A 52 -12.79 -21.13 -18.79
C PRO A 52 -12.40 -22.47 -19.42
N LYS A 53 -13.37 -23.38 -19.57
CA LYS A 53 -13.14 -24.78 -19.99
C LYS A 53 -12.54 -24.94 -21.40
N ASP A 54 -12.81 -23.98 -22.29
CA ASP A 54 -12.47 -24.07 -23.72
C ASP A 54 -11.36 -23.11 -24.16
N TYR A 55 -10.56 -22.58 -23.22
CA TYR A 55 -9.52 -21.60 -23.51
C TYR A 55 -8.12 -22.22 -23.64
N ALA A 56 -7.36 -21.75 -24.64
CA ALA A 56 -5.99 -22.17 -24.89
C ALA A 56 -4.94 -21.43 -24.03
N PHE A 57 -5.34 -20.38 -23.30
CA PHE A 57 -4.44 -19.59 -22.46
C PHE A 57 -4.20 -20.25 -21.10
N THR A 58 -3.01 -20.05 -20.55
CA THR A 58 -2.56 -20.65 -19.29
C THR A 58 -2.73 -19.75 -18.07
N PHE A 59 -3.37 -18.59 -18.22
CA PHE A 59 -3.54 -17.58 -17.16
C PHE A 59 -4.95 -16.96 -17.21
N PHE A 60 -5.36 -16.36 -16.09
CA PHE A 60 -6.65 -15.70 -15.92
C PHE A 60 -6.56 -14.26 -16.42
N ASP A 61 -7.42 -13.86 -17.37
CA ASP A 61 -7.49 -12.48 -17.83
C ASP A 61 -8.76 -11.79 -17.28
N PRO A 62 -8.66 -10.91 -16.27
CA PRO A 62 -9.83 -10.24 -15.71
C PRO A 62 -10.53 -9.26 -16.67
N ASN A 63 -9.99 -9.02 -17.87
CA ASN A 63 -10.67 -8.25 -18.92
C ASN A 63 -11.50 -9.11 -19.87
N ASP A 64 -11.27 -10.43 -19.88
CA ASP A 64 -12.01 -11.37 -20.70
C ASP A 64 -13.41 -11.64 -20.08
N PRO A 65 -14.51 -11.59 -20.87
CA PRO A 65 -15.86 -11.79 -20.34
C PRO A 65 -16.08 -13.13 -19.63
N ALA A 66 -15.51 -14.22 -20.14
CA ALA A 66 -15.68 -15.54 -19.52
C ALA A 66 -14.91 -15.62 -18.19
N CYS A 67 -13.74 -14.99 -18.10
CA CYS A 67 -13.04 -14.84 -16.84
C CYS A 67 -13.80 -13.93 -15.87
N GLN A 68 -14.49 -12.88 -16.33
CA GLN A 68 -15.32 -12.04 -15.46
C GLN A 68 -16.52 -12.81 -14.90
N GLU A 69 -17.17 -13.65 -15.71
CA GLU A 69 -18.23 -14.54 -15.22
C GLU A 69 -17.71 -15.41 -14.07
N ILE A 70 -16.53 -16.01 -14.22
CA ILE A 70 -15.89 -16.80 -13.16
C ILE A 70 -15.53 -15.92 -11.94
N LEU A 71 -14.97 -14.73 -12.15
CA LEU A 71 -14.55 -13.82 -11.08
C LEU A 71 -15.72 -13.46 -10.16
N PHE A 72 -16.89 -13.22 -10.76
CA PHE A 72 -18.10 -12.79 -10.06
C PHE A 72 -19.08 -13.93 -9.73
N ASP A 73 -18.83 -15.16 -10.18
CA ASP A 73 -19.62 -16.33 -9.81
C ASP A 73 -19.58 -16.53 -8.28
N PRO A 74 -20.73 -16.58 -7.58
CA PRO A 74 -20.78 -16.87 -6.15
C PRO A 74 -20.14 -18.21 -5.73
N GLN A 75 -20.00 -19.16 -6.66
CA GLN A 75 -19.35 -20.45 -6.40
C GLN A 75 -17.82 -20.38 -6.41
N THR A 76 -17.23 -19.36 -7.05
CA THR A 76 -15.78 -19.17 -7.01
C THR A 76 -15.33 -18.93 -5.57
N THR A 77 -14.28 -19.60 -5.14
CA THR A 77 -13.88 -19.60 -3.73
C THR A 77 -12.82 -18.54 -3.46
N ILE A 78 -12.71 -18.08 -2.21
CA ILE A 78 -11.62 -17.16 -1.80
C ILE A 78 -10.22 -17.73 -2.14
N PRO A 79 -9.90 -19.02 -1.89
CA PRO A 79 -8.69 -19.68 -2.39
C PRO A 79 -8.43 -19.49 -3.89
N GLU A 80 -9.45 -19.65 -4.73
CA GLU A 80 -9.35 -19.48 -6.18
C GLU A 80 -9.09 -18.02 -6.57
N LEU A 81 -9.74 -17.07 -5.89
CA LEU A 81 -9.46 -15.65 -6.05
C LEU A 81 -8.02 -15.29 -5.62
N PHE A 82 -7.51 -15.89 -4.54
CA PHE A 82 -6.10 -15.79 -4.16
C PHE A 82 -5.17 -16.36 -5.24
N ALA A 83 -5.58 -17.45 -5.89
CA ALA A 83 -4.82 -18.03 -6.99
C ALA A 83 -4.79 -17.13 -8.24
N ILE A 84 -5.85 -16.35 -8.50
CA ILE A 84 -5.86 -15.31 -9.55
C ILE A 84 -4.84 -14.22 -9.21
N VAL A 85 -4.91 -13.56 -8.03
CA VAL A 85 -3.99 -12.46 -7.68
C VAL A 85 -2.52 -12.88 -7.56
N ARG A 86 -2.27 -14.19 -7.40
CA ARG A 86 -0.92 -14.77 -7.42
C ARG A 86 -0.25 -14.62 -8.78
N GLN A 87 -1.03 -14.64 -9.86
CA GLN A 87 -0.52 -14.57 -11.23
C GLN A 87 0.09 -13.19 -11.49
N TRP A 88 1.38 -13.18 -11.83
CA TRP A 88 2.10 -11.96 -12.11
C TRP A 88 2.00 -11.59 -13.60
N VAL A 89 0.79 -11.33 -14.05
CA VAL A 89 0.49 -10.85 -15.42
C VAL A 89 -0.10 -9.45 -15.34
N PRO A 90 0.23 -8.53 -16.27
CA PRO A 90 -0.20 -7.13 -16.18
C PRO A 90 -1.71 -6.95 -15.98
N GLN A 91 -2.52 -7.74 -16.67
CA GLN A 91 -3.98 -7.70 -16.63
C GLN A 91 -4.52 -7.91 -15.22
N VAL A 92 -3.98 -8.90 -14.50
CA VAL A 92 -4.34 -9.20 -13.10
C VAL A 92 -3.91 -8.08 -12.18
N GLN A 93 -2.68 -7.56 -12.35
CA GLN A 93 -2.15 -6.53 -11.48
C GLN A 93 -2.90 -5.19 -11.66
N HIS A 94 -3.26 -4.80 -12.90
CA HIS A 94 -4.10 -3.63 -13.17
C HIS A 94 -5.52 -3.74 -12.58
N LYS A 95 -5.99 -4.97 -12.33
CA LYS A 95 -7.31 -5.25 -11.75
C LYS A 95 -7.24 -5.71 -10.30
N ILE A 96 -6.12 -5.47 -9.61
CA ILE A 96 -5.94 -5.91 -8.22
C ILE A 96 -7.02 -5.33 -7.30
N ASP A 97 -7.47 -4.09 -7.53
CA ASP A 97 -8.52 -3.46 -6.73
C ASP A 97 -9.87 -4.17 -6.91
N VAL A 98 -10.20 -4.61 -8.14
CA VAL A 98 -11.44 -5.33 -8.43
C VAL A 98 -11.44 -6.69 -7.75
N ILE A 99 -10.37 -7.46 -7.96
CA ILE A 99 -10.24 -8.82 -7.41
C ILE A 99 -10.13 -8.77 -5.87
N GLY A 100 -9.38 -7.82 -5.32
CA GLY A 100 -9.25 -7.62 -3.88
C GLY A 100 -10.56 -7.21 -3.22
N ASN A 101 -11.33 -6.32 -3.84
CA ASN A 101 -12.66 -5.96 -3.34
C ASN A 101 -13.65 -7.13 -3.43
N GLU A 102 -13.54 -7.98 -4.46
CA GLU A 102 -14.31 -9.21 -4.55
C GLU A 102 -14.04 -10.15 -3.37
N ILE A 103 -12.75 -10.36 -3.06
CA ILE A 103 -12.33 -11.17 -1.91
C ILE A 103 -12.90 -10.59 -0.61
N LEU A 104 -12.80 -9.27 -0.40
CA LEU A 104 -13.35 -8.61 0.80
C LEU A 104 -14.89 -8.70 0.89
N ARG A 105 -15.59 -8.61 -0.25
CA ARG A 105 -17.05 -8.72 -0.30
C ARG A 105 -17.54 -10.11 0.11
N ARG A 106 -16.77 -11.15 -0.17
CA ARG A 106 -17.06 -12.55 0.23
C ARG A 106 -16.78 -12.85 1.71
N GLY A 107 -16.63 -11.81 2.55
CA GLY A 107 -16.42 -11.95 4.00
C GLY A 107 -14.98 -12.30 4.41
N CYS A 108 -14.02 -12.21 3.48
CA CYS A 108 -12.61 -12.40 3.78
C CYS A 108 -12.13 -11.37 4.81
N HIS A 109 -11.40 -11.82 5.83
CA HIS A 109 -10.81 -10.90 6.80
C HIS A 109 -9.56 -10.24 6.19
N VAL A 110 -9.29 -8.98 6.52
CA VAL A 110 -8.19 -8.20 5.89
C VAL A 110 -6.80 -8.80 6.07
N ASN A 111 -6.63 -9.58 7.13
CA ASN A 111 -5.39 -10.30 7.46
C ASN A 111 -5.44 -11.80 7.12
N ASP A 112 -6.42 -12.24 6.33
CA ASP A 112 -6.40 -13.58 5.77
C ASP A 112 -5.20 -13.77 4.86
N ARG A 113 -4.72 -15.02 4.81
CA ARG A 113 -3.51 -15.39 4.10
C ARG A 113 -3.78 -16.46 3.04
N ASP A 114 -3.16 -16.28 1.87
CA ASP A 114 -3.09 -17.30 0.83
C ASP A 114 -2.32 -18.52 1.35
N GLY A 115 -2.89 -19.72 1.20
CA GLY A 115 -2.30 -20.95 1.71
C GLY A 115 -0.93 -21.30 1.12
N LEU A 116 -0.68 -20.88 -0.12
CA LEU A 116 0.56 -21.20 -0.82
C LEU A 116 1.71 -20.26 -0.43
N THR A 117 1.45 -18.96 -0.40
CA THR A 117 2.48 -17.93 -0.20
C THR A 117 2.51 -17.37 1.22
N ASP A 118 1.45 -17.58 1.99
CA ASP A 118 1.17 -16.92 3.28
C ASP A 118 1.08 -15.38 3.17
N MET A 119 0.89 -14.86 1.95
CA MET A 119 0.69 -13.44 1.70
C MET A 119 -0.76 -13.02 2.00
N THR A 120 -0.91 -11.82 2.55
CA THR A 120 -2.22 -11.14 2.67
C THR A 120 -2.53 -10.35 1.41
N LEU A 121 -3.78 -9.87 1.28
CA LEU A 121 -4.17 -8.93 0.23
C LEU A 121 -3.28 -7.69 0.19
N LEU A 122 -2.82 -7.19 1.34
CA LEU A 122 -1.94 -6.02 1.40
C LEU A 122 -0.58 -6.28 0.73
N HIS A 123 -0.04 -7.50 0.86
CA HIS A 123 1.19 -7.86 0.16
C HIS A 123 0.98 -7.89 -1.36
N TYR A 124 -0.14 -8.44 -1.84
CA TYR A 124 -0.46 -8.45 -3.27
C TYR A 124 -0.73 -7.05 -3.82
N ALA A 125 -1.39 -6.18 -3.06
CA ALA A 125 -1.59 -4.78 -3.45
C ALA A 125 -0.24 -4.04 -3.57
N CYS A 126 0.72 -4.30 -2.68
CA CYS A 126 2.08 -3.77 -2.78
C CYS A 126 2.85 -4.33 -3.98
N LYS A 127 2.62 -5.61 -4.34
CA LYS A 127 3.19 -6.23 -5.54
C LYS A 127 2.64 -5.62 -6.83
N ALA A 128 1.36 -5.28 -6.86
CA ALA A 128 0.67 -4.73 -8.03
C ALA A 128 0.98 -3.25 -8.30
N GLY A 129 1.48 -2.50 -7.30
CA GLY A 129 1.79 -1.08 -7.42
C GLY A 129 3.02 -0.73 -8.26
N ALA A 130 3.69 -1.70 -8.89
CA ALA A 130 4.87 -1.46 -9.71
C ALA A 130 4.58 -0.50 -10.88
N HIS A 131 5.57 0.33 -11.24
CA HIS A 131 5.47 1.31 -12.32
C HIS A 131 4.88 0.71 -13.61
N GLY A 132 3.84 1.35 -14.14
CA GLY A 132 3.18 0.97 -15.40
C GLY A 132 2.15 -0.17 -15.28
N VAL A 133 2.01 -0.78 -14.10
CA VAL A 133 1.20 -1.99 -13.89
C VAL A 133 0.05 -1.77 -12.87
N GLY A 134 -0.08 -0.56 -12.32
CA GLY A 134 -1.18 -0.18 -11.43
C GLY A 134 -1.19 1.30 -11.05
N ASP A 135 -2.20 1.72 -10.30
CA ASP A 135 -2.26 3.05 -9.67
C ASP A 135 -1.26 3.11 -8.50
N PRO A 136 -0.23 3.97 -8.55
CA PRO A 136 0.74 4.10 -7.46
C PRO A 136 0.02 4.54 -6.18
N GLY A 137 -0.01 3.66 -5.18
CA GLY A 137 -0.80 3.90 -3.96
C GLY A 137 -2.21 3.32 -3.99
N SER A 138 -2.45 2.26 -4.78
CA SER A 138 -3.68 1.47 -4.94
C SER A 138 -4.74 1.74 -3.85
N ARG A 139 -5.91 2.18 -4.30
CA ARG A 139 -7.10 2.40 -3.47
C ARG A 139 -7.35 1.24 -2.52
N LEU A 140 -7.13 0.00 -2.97
CA LEU A 140 -7.22 -1.20 -2.14
C LEU A 140 -6.24 -1.17 -0.96
N SER A 141 -4.99 -0.74 -1.13
CA SER A 141 -4.02 -0.66 -0.03
C SER A 141 -4.48 0.30 1.07
N GLN A 142 -4.96 1.48 0.70
CA GLN A 142 -5.49 2.46 1.67
C GLN A 142 -6.72 1.92 2.39
N GLN A 143 -7.62 1.27 1.65
CA GLN A 143 -8.81 0.63 2.19
C GLN A 143 -8.44 -0.50 3.16
N LEU A 144 -7.52 -1.39 2.79
CA LEU A 144 -7.05 -2.49 3.63
C LEU A 144 -6.46 -1.96 4.95
N LEU A 145 -5.65 -0.91 4.89
CA LEU A 145 -5.07 -0.28 6.08
C LEU A 145 -6.12 0.38 6.96
N ALA A 146 -7.08 1.11 6.37
CA ALA A 146 -8.20 1.69 7.10
C ALA A 146 -9.06 0.63 7.80
N LEU A 147 -9.12 -0.57 7.23
CA LEU A 147 -9.81 -1.73 7.79
C LEU A 147 -8.96 -2.55 8.78
N GLY A 148 -7.75 -2.11 9.13
CA GLY A 148 -6.90 -2.75 10.13
C GLY A 148 -5.97 -3.85 9.59
N ALA A 149 -5.56 -3.77 8.33
CA ALA A 149 -4.54 -4.67 7.78
C ALA A 149 -3.22 -4.53 8.57
N ASP A 150 -2.67 -5.68 8.97
CA ASP A 150 -1.45 -5.78 9.75
C ASP A 150 -0.23 -5.81 8.82
N VAL A 151 0.49 -4.68 8.80
CA VAL A 151 1.72 -4.48 8.02
C VAL A 151 2.91 -5.33 8.51
N THR A 152 2.80 -5.98 9.67
CA THR A 152 3.87 -6.79 10.27
C THR A 152 3.85 -8.25 9.82
N LEU A 153 2.73 -8.70 9.23
CA LEU A 153 2.60 -10.05 8.67
C LEU A 153 3.63 -10.28 7.58
N ARG A 154 4.02 -11.54 7.41
CA ARG A 154 5.15 -11.93 6.56
C ARG A 154 4.76 -13.10 5.67
N SER A 155 5.24 -13.07 4.43
CA SER A 155 5.13 -14.19 3.50
C SER A 155 5.97 -15.39 3.97
N ARG A 156 5.59 -16.58 3.52
CA ARG A 156 6.20 -17.86 3.96
C ARG A 156 7.66 -18.00 3.55
N TRP A 157 7.97 -17.73 2.30
CA TRP A 157 9.23 -18.13 1.67
C TRP A 157 10.31 -17.07 1.82
N THR A 158 9.97 -15.83 1.48
CA THR A 158 10.91 -14.71 1.51
C THR A 158 10.97 -14.04 2.89
N ASN A 159 10.02 -14.40 3.76
CA ASN A 159 9.81 -13.75 5.06
C ASN A 159 9.67 -12.23 4.87
N MET A 160 9.02 -11.76 3.81
CA MET A 160 8.84 -10.33 3.52
C MET A 160 7.50 -9.86 4.03
N ASN A 161 7.46 -8.67 4.63
CA ASN A 161 6.23 -7.96 4.93
C ASN A 161 5.84 -7.01 3.77
N ALA A 162 4.69 -6.35 3.86
CA ALA A 162 4.20 -5.41 2.84
C ALA A 162 5.20 -4.30 2.46
N LEU A 163 5.92 -3.75 3.45
CA LEU A 163 6.92 -2.69 3.22
C LEU A 163 8.10 -3.17 2.36
N HIS A 164 8.55 -4.41 2.56
CA HIS A 164 9.61 -4.99 1.72
C HIS A 164 9.16 -5.13 0.27
N TYR A 165 7.91 -5.51 0.02
CA TYR A 165 7.38 -5.59 -1.35
C TYR A 165 7.23 -4.21 -2.00
N ALA A 166 6.71 -3.22 -1.27
CA ALA A 166 6.63 -1.84 -1.77
C ALA A 166 8.02 -1.27 -2.12
N ALA A 167 9.05 -1.62 -1.35
CA ALA A 167 10.43 -1.24 -1.64
C ALA A 167 11.02 -1.99 -2.85
N TYR A 168 10.71 -3.28 -2.99
CA TYR A 168 11.19 -4.10 -4.12
C TYR A 168 10.64 -3.66 -5.47
N PHE A 169 9.37 -3.20 -5.50
CA PHE A 169 8.70 -2.77 -6.74
C PHE A 169 8.78 -1.26 -7.00
N ASP A 170 9.60 -0.53 -6.24
CA ASP A 170 9.76 0.92 -6.29
C ASP A 170 8.43 1.68 -6.26
N VAL A 171 7.68 1.54 -5.17
CA VAL A 171 6.36 2.20 -4.99
C VAL A 171 6.39 3.18 -3.81
N PRO A 172 6.96 4.39 -3.99
CA PRO A 172 7.16 5.35 -2.90
C PRO A 172 5.86 5.74 -2.19
N ASP A 173 4.75 5.86 -2.93
CA ASP A 173 3.46 6.23 -2.35
C ASP A 173 2.92 5.16 -1.39
N LEU A 174 3.12 3.88 -1.72
CA LEU A 174 2.79 2.79 -0.80
C LEU A 174 3.75 2.72 0.38
N VAL A 175 5.04 3.00 0.19
CA VAL A 175 5.99 3.15 1.31
C VAL A 175 5.49 4.21 2.30
N ARG A 176 5.09 5.39 1.80
CA ARG A 176 4.56 6.50 2.61
C ARG A 176 3.28 6.09 3.35
N VAL A 177 2.33 5.48 2.64
CA VAL A 177 1.05 5.05 3.21
C VAL A 177 1.24 3.98 4.29
N LEU A 178 2.09 2.97 4.03
CA LEU A 178 2.42 1.92 5.00
C LEU A 178 3.08 2.50 6.26
N LEU A 179 4.04 3.43 6.10
CA LEU A 179 4.78 3.99 7.23
C LEU A 179 4.00 5.04 8.02
N LYS A 180 3.02 5.72 7.42
CA LYS A 180 2.13 6.65 8.13
C LYS A 180 1.25 5.96 9.18
N GLY A 181 0.83 4.72 8.91
CA GLY A 181 0.01 3.90 9.82
C GLY A 181 0.78 2.88 10.64
N ALA A 182 2.06 2.63 10.33
CA ALA A 182 2.85 1.58 10.97
C ALA A 182 3.44 2.00 12.32
N ARG A 183 3.67 1.01 13.18
CA ARG A 183 4.51 1.19 14.37
C ARG A 183 5.96 1.46 13.93
N PRO A 184 6.74 2.28 14.68
CA PRO A 184 8.13 2.63 14.33
C PRO A 184 9.07 1.44 14.08
N ARG A 185 8.73 0.24 14.56
CA ARG A 185 9.56 -0.97 14.41
C ARG A 185 9.53 -1.58 13.00
N VAL A 186 8.55 -1.24 12.16
CA VAL A 186 8.39 -1.88 10.84
C VAL A 186 9.44 -1.40 9.84
N VAL A 187 9.84 -0.12 9.91
CA VAL A 187 10.75 0.51 8.94
C VAL A 187 12.10 -0.20 8.81
N ASN A 188 12.61 -0.76 9.92
CA ASN A 188 13.90 -1.47 9.97
C ASN A 188 13.73 -3.00 10.11
N SER A 189 12.54 -3.53 9.85
CA SER A 189 12.34 -4.98 9.81
C SER A 189 13.19 -5.62 8.72
N THR A 190 13.67 -6.84 8.96
CA THR A 190 14.60 -7.57 8.07
C THR A 190 13.96 -8.80 7.46
N CYS A 191 14.23 -9.17 6.20
CA CYS A 191 13.67 -10.35 5.53
C CYS A 191 14.72 -11.39 5.11
N SER A 192 14.33 -12.64 4.92
CA SER A 192 15.28 -13.74 4.69
C SER A 192 15.95 -13.67 3.31
N ASP A 193 15.21 -13.28 2.27
CA ASP A 193 15.67 -13.26 0.87
C ASP A 193 16.87 -12.33 0.62
N PHE A 194 16.96 -11.22 1.34
CA PHE A 194 18.00 -10.21 1.14
C PHE A 194 19.09 -10.28 2.21
N ASN A 195 19.50 -11.51 2.58
CA ASN A 195 20.47 -11.76 3.63
C ASN A 195 20.07 -11.12 4.98
N HIS A 196 18.79 -11.19 5.39
CA HIS A 196 18.31 -10.46 6.57
C HIS A 196 18.51 -8.94 6.44
N GLY A 197 18.43 -8.43 5.22
CA GLY A 197 18.40 -7.00 4.92
C GLY A 197 17.01 -6.40 5.17
N SER A 198 17.00 -5.09 5.45
CA SER A 198 15.78 -4.29 5.57
C SER A 198 15.20 -3.88 4.23
N ALA A 199 14.01 -3.27 4.22
CA ALA A 199 13.44 -2.65 3.03
C ALA A 199 14.42 -1.68 2.32
N LEU A 200 15.28 -0.99 3.07
CA LEU A 200 16.30 -0.10 2.50
C LEU A 200 17.42 -0.87 1.77
N HIS A 201 17.80 -2.06 2.25
CA HIS A 201 18.72 -2.94 1.51
C HIS A 201 18.10 -3.45 0.21
N ILE A 202 16.81 -3.78 0.24
CA ILE A 202 16.08 -4.22 -0.95
C ILE A 202 16.09 -3.12 -2.00
N ALA A 203 15.65 -1.91 -1.61
CA ALA A 203 15.62 -0.76 -2.51
C ALA A 203 17.00 -0.46 -3.09
N ALA A 204 18.05 -0.55 -2.28
CA ALA A 204 19.44 -0.40 -2.71
C ALA A 204 19.86 -1.45 -3.75
N SER A 205 19.60 -2.73 -3.48
CA SER A 205 19.98 -3.83 -4.38
C SER A 205 19.19 -3.87 -5.69
N SER A 206 17.95 -3.39 -5.66
CA SER A 206 17.03 -3.37 -6.81
C SER A 206 17.04 -2.03 -7.57
N LEU A 207 17.89 -1.08 -7.18
CA LEU A 207 17.96 0.28 -7.77
C LEU A 207 16.65 1.08 -7.68
N CYS A 208 15.84 0.81 -6.66
CA CYS A 208 14.57 1.48 -6.40
C CYS A 208 14.81 2.81 -5.67
N LEU A 209 15.25 3.82 -6.42
CA LEU A 209 15.66 5.12 -5.89
C LEU A 209 14.50 5.87 -5.19
N GLY A 210 13.28 5.80 -5.75
CA GLY A 210 12.12 6.47 -5.17
C GLY A 210 11.77 5.90 -3.81
N ALA A 211 11.70 4.57 -3.71
CA ALA A 211 11.46 3.87 -2.45
C ALA A 211 12.57 4.13 -1.44
N ALA A 212 13.84 4.16 -1.86
CA ALA A 212 14.96 4.46 -0.97
C ALA A 212 14.86 5.86 -0.36
N LYS A 213 14.58 6.90 -1.18
CA LYS A 213 14.34 8.28 -0.70
C LYS A 213 13.22 8.30 0.33
N CYS A 214 12.07 7.69 0.01
CA CYS A 214 10.91 7.67 0.90
C CYS A 214 11.17 6.91 2.21
N LEU A 215 11.90 5.79 2.16
CA LEU A 215 12.30 5.03 3.35
C LEU A 215 13.19 5.87 4.28
N LEU A 216 14.17 6.60 3.73
CA LEU A 216 15.05 7.48 4.50
C LEU A 216 14.28 8.63 5.14
N GLU A 217 13.36 9.28 4.41
CA GLU A 217 12.47 10.32 4.93
C GLU A 217 11.65 9.84 6.15
N HIS A 218 11.33 8.54 6.19
CA HIS A 218 10.55 7.92 7.27
C HIS A 218 11.43 7.20 8.31
N GLY A 219 12.72 7.51 8.38
CA GLY A 219 13.62 7.06 9.46
C GLY A 219 14.16 5.63 9.30
N ALA A 220 14.21 5.10 8.08
CA ALA A 220 14.99 3.89 7.82
C ALA A 220 16.47 4.12 8.19
N ASN A 221 17.10 3.14 8.81
CA ASN A 221 18.47 3.23 9.27
C ASN A 221 19.45 2.88 8.13
N PRO A 222 20.20 3.85 7.57
CA PRO A 222 21.18 3.60 6.50
C PRO A 222 22.46 2.91 7.00
N ALA A 223 22.67 2.80 8.32
CA ALA A 223 23.80 2.11 8.91
C ALA A 223 23.45 0.69 9.39
N LEU A 224 22.22 0.23 9.18
CA LEU A 224 21.81 -1.14 9.54
C LEU A 224 22.61 -2.14 8.71
N ARG A 225 23.21 -3.14 9.37
CA ARG A 225 23.95 -4.21 8.68
C ARG A 225 23.08 -5.44 8.50
N ASN A 226 23.06 -6.01 7.30
CA ASN A 226 22.46 -7.31 7.01
C ASN A 226 23.31 -8.47 7.59
N ARG A 227 22.91 -9.73 7.35
CA ARG A 227 23.63 -10.94 7.81
C ARG A 227 25.05 -11.08 7.25
N LYS A 228 25.33 -10.50 6.09
CA LYS A 228 26.69 -10.45 5.51
C LYS A 228 27.53 -9.31 6.10
N GLY A 229 26.98 -8.56 7.05
CA GLY A 229 27.62 -7.38 7.62
C GLY A 229 27.55 -6.16 6.72
N GLN A 230 26.79 -6.20 5.63
CA GLN A 230 26.76 -5.10 4.65
C GLN A 230 25.71 -4.06 5.02
N VAL A 231 25.99 -2.77 4.81
CA VAL A 231 24.99 -1.69 4.88
C VAL A 231 24.26 -1.53 3.52
N PRO A 232 23.12 -0.81 3.44
CA PRO A 232 22.42 -0.60 2.18
C PRO A 232 23.29 -0.05 1.03
N ALA A 233 24.16 0.93 1.30
CA ALA A 233 25.07 1.46 0.26
C ALA A 233 25.99 0.39 -0.36
N GLU A 234 26.40 -0.62 0.44
CA GLU A 234 27.33 -1.68 0.02
C GLU A 234 26.64 -2.78 -0.81
N VAL A 235 25.30 -2.82 -0.85
CA VAL A 235 24.54 -3.77 -1.69
C VAL A 235 24.03 -3.15 -2.99
N VAL A 236 24.29 -1.86 -3.23
CA VAL A 236 24.03 -1.20 -4.51
C VAL A 236 24.95 -1.82 -5.58
N PRO A 237 24.42 -2.28 -6.73
CA PRO A 237 25.22 -2.75 -7.85
C PRO A 237 26.33 -1.76 -8.23
N ASP A 238 27.52 -2.26 -8.55
CA ASP A 238 28.60 -1.41 -9.05
C ASP A 238 28.30 -1.00 -10.49
N PRO A 239 28.24 0.31 -10.82
CA PRO A 239 28.09 0.79 -12.19
C PRO A 239 29.10 0.20 -13.17
N MET A 240 30.31 -0.16 -12.71
CA MET A 240 31.37 -0.75 -13.54
C MET A 240 31.09 -2.20 -13.95
N ASP A 241 30.27 -2.91 -13.19
CA ASP A 241 29.85 -4.28 -13.49
C ASP A 241 28.62 -4.32 -14.42
N MET A 242 28.04 -3.15 -14.74
CA MET A 242 26.86 -3.04 -15.60
C MET A 242 27.24 -2.96 -17.08
N SER A 243 26.42 -3.58 -17.93
CA SER A 243 26.60 -3.52 -19.38
C SER A 243 26.29 -2.12 -19.94
N LEU A 244 26.92 -1.76 -21.07
CA LEU A 244 26.84 -0.40 -21.66
C LEU A 244 25.40 0.03 -22.02
N ASP A 245 24.53 -0.92 -22.34
CA ASP A 245 23.10 -0.72 -22.61
C ASP A 245 22.30 -0.35 -21.34
N LYS A 246 22.90 -0.43 -20.15
CA LYS A 246 22.30 -0.08 -18.86
C LYS A 246 22.83 1.24 -18.29
N ALA A 247 23.19 2.18 -19.16
CA ALA A 247 23.70 3.49 -18.76
C ALA A 247 22.76 4.23 -17.78
N GLU A 248 21.44 4.17 -17.99
CA GLU A 248 20.46 4.76 -17.08
C GLU A 248 20.50 4.12 -15.69
N ALA A 249 20.54 2.78 -15.62
CA ALA A 249 20.62 2.06 -14.36
C ALA A 249 21.95 2.32 -13.62
N ALA A 250 23.05 2.51 -14.36
CA ALA A 250 24.34 2.88 -13.81
C ALA A 250 24.32 4.30 -13.18
N LEU A 251 23.62 5.25 -13.79
CA LEU A 251 23.39 6.58 -13.21
C LEU A 251 22.56 6.49 -11.93
N VAL A 252 21.47 5.70 -11.95
CA VAL A 252 20.64 5.47 -10.76
C VAL A 252 21.45 4.81 -9.64
N ALA A 253 22.28 3.81 -9.96
CA ALA A 253 23.15 3.15 -8.99
C ALA A 253 24.13 4.14 -8.34
N LYS A 254 24.73 5.03 -9.14
CA LYS A 254 25.61 6.09 -8.62
C LYS A 254 24.86 7.06 -7.71
N GLU A 255 23.71 7.56 -8.14
CA GLU A 255 22.87 8.47 -7.33
C GLU A 255 22.44 7.82 -6.01
N LEU A 256 21.97 6.57 -6.09
CA LEU A 256 21.47 5.82 -4.94
C LEU A 256 22.58 5.52 -3.93
N ARG A 257 23.78 5.19 -4.40
CA ARG A 257 24.96 5.00 -3.53
C ARG A 257 25.28 6.29 -2.77
N THR A 258 25.39 7.43 -3.47
CA THR A 258 25.66 8.72 -2.85
C THR A 258 24.59 9.08 -1.81
N LEU A 259 23.31 8.92 -2.16
CA LEU A 259 22.18 9.18 -1.26
C LEU A 259 22.31 8.38 0.05
N LEU A 260 22.64 7.09 -0.04
CA LEU A 260 22.74 6.21 1.12
C LEU A 260 23.95 6.53 1.99
N GLU A 261 25.09 6.89 1.38
CA GLU A 261 26.31 7.28 2.09
C GLU A 261 26.12 8.60 2.85
N GLU A 262 25.49 9.60 2.22
CA GLU A 262 25.18 10.90 2.83
C GLU A 262 24.16 10.79 3.97
N ALA A 263 23.30 9.77 3.96
CA ALA A 263 22.34 9.53 5.02
C ALA A 263 22.97 8.97 6.32
N VAL A 264 24.15 8.34 6.25
CA VAL A 264 24.80 7.70 7.42
C VAL A 264 25.18 8.71 8.51
N PRO A 265 25.90 9.82 8.23
CA PRO A 265 26.24 10.81 9.25
C PRO A 265 25.03 11.41 9.97
N LEU A 266 23.91 11.59 9.25
CA LEU A 266 22.67 12.14 9.80
C LEU A 266 21.99 11.19 10.80
N SER A 267 22.12 9.88 10.59
CA SER A 267 21.58 8.86 11.49
C SER A 267 22.36 8.77 12.82
N CYS A 268 23.68 9.04 12.79
CA CYS A 268 24.53 9.04 13.98
C CYS A 268 24.34 10.28 14.87
N ALA A 269 23.77 11.37 14.35
CA ALA A 269 23.57 12.64 15.06
C ALA A 269 22.25 12.74 15.83
N LEU A 270 21.34 11.77 15.69
CA LEU A 270 20.07 11.80 16.41
C LEU A 270 20.29 11.44 17.89
N PRO A 271 19.95 12.33 18.85
CA PRO A 271 20.02 11.99 20.26
C PRO A 271 19.10 10.82 20.54
N LYS A 272 19.61 9.81 21.25
CA LYS A 272 18.77 8.74 21.82
C LYS A 272 17.72 9.42 22.71
N VAL A 273 16.48 9.48 22.25
CA VAL A 273 15.36 9.87 23.10
C VAL A 273 15.26 8.79 24.18
N THR A 274 15.81 9.08 25.36
CA THR A 274 15.61 8.28 26.56
C THR A 274 14.13 8.44 26.95
N PRO A 275 13.33 7.36 27.01
CA PRO A 275 12.01 7.47 27.62
C PRO A 275 12.22 7.74 29.10
N ASN A 276 11.91 8.98 29.51
CA ASN A 276 11.92 9.39 30.90
C ASN A 276 10.75 8.68 31.61
N LEU A 277 11.00 7.48 32.14
CA LEU A 277 10.09 6.75 33.00
C LEU A 277 10.08 7.43 34.38
N GLN A 278 9.36 8.54 34.48
CA GLN A 278 8.97 9.09 35.76
C GLN A 278 7.73 8.32 36.22
N THR A 279 7.96 7.19 36.88
CA THR A 279 6.90 6.47 37.59
C THR A 279 6.50 7.27 38.84
N PRO A 280 5.21 7.52 39.09
CA PRO A 280 4.79 8.07 40.37
C PRO A 280 4.90 6.96 41.43
N LYS A 281 5.69 7.21 42.47
CA LYS A 281 5.75 6.37 43.67
C LYS A 281 4.34 6.28 44.28
N GLN A 282 3.66 5.14 44.13
CA GLN A 282 2.54 4.79 44.99
C GLN A 282 3.11 4.15 46.27
N SER A 283 3.00 4.88 47.38
CA SER A 283 3.25 4.35 48.71
C SER A 283 2.08 3.46 49.13
N TRP A 284 2.33 2.17 49.33
CA TRP A 284 1.43 1.31 50.08
C TRP A 284 1.82 1.41 51.56
N LYS A 285 0.90 1.85 52.42
CA LYS A 285 0.96 1.63 53.87
C LYS A 285 -0.06 0.55 54.22
N CYS A 286 0.37 -0.34 55.11
CA CYS A 286 -0.33 -1.48 55.67
C CYS A 286 -1.72 -1.16 56.20
#